data_AF-A0A7R9L1B0-F1
#
_entry.id   AF-A0A7R9L1B0-F1
#
_cell.length_a   1.000
_cell.length_b   1.000
_cell.length_c   1.000
_cell.angle_alpha   90.00
_cell.angle_beta   90.00
_cell.angle_gamma   90.00
#
_symmetry.space_group_name_H-M   'P 1'
#
loop_
_entity.id
_entity.type
_entity.pdbx_description
1 polymer ?
#
loop_
_entity_poly.entity_id
_entity_poly.type
_entity_poly.pdbx_seq_one_letter_code
_entity_poly.pdbx_strand_id
1 'polypeptide(L)'
;MSSTSFESFVKLNSYKIVKYCSFVLVILLAIYLAPSGDFMINGLKCLPGYNHDLDTVRTSVEIIESRGFQSETHYITTTDGYILTFHRIVNPYIKDRSTLKPILLQHGFQSSSKGWLINSAGALDSRGVYSEPGREGQVGNALAFVLATHGYDVWLANMRGNVYSLNHTVFTSD
;
A
#
# COMPACT_ATOMS: atom_id res chain seq x y z
N MET A 1 56.35 -5.86 28.10
CA MET A 1 55.15 -6.36 27.40
C MET A 1 55.61 -7.19 26.21
N SER A 2 55.30 -8.48 26.17
CA SER A 2 55.86 -9.42 25.19
C SER A 2 55.21 -9.27 23.81
N SER A 3 56.03 -9.36 22.76
CA SER A 3 55.67 -9.30 21.33
C SER A 3 54.54 -10.28 20.94
N THR A 4 54.40 -11.38 21.68
CA THR A 4 53.34 -12.39 21.51
C THR A 4 51.91 -11.89 21.74
N SER A 5 51.73 -10.87 22.59
CA SER A 5 50.39 -10.32 22.89
C SER A 5 49.85 -9.42 21.78
N PHE A 6 50.74 -8.69 21.08
CA PHE A 6 50.38 -7.78 20.00
C PHE A 6 50.03 -8.53 18.71
N GLU A 7 50.79 -9.56 18.34
CA GLU A 7 50.47 -10.39 17.17
C GLU A 7 49.14 -11.14 17.31
N SER A 8 48.83 -11.61 18.51
CA SER A 8 47.57 -12.31 18.80
C SER A 8 46.36 -11.38 18.65
N PHE A 9 46.50 -10.10 19.04
CA PHE A 9 45.46 -9.08 18.88
C PHE A 9 45.22 -8.72 17.41
N VAL A 10 46.29 -8.56 16.61
CA VAL A 10 46.19 -8.28 15.17
C VAL A 10 45.54 -9.44 14.42
N LYS A 11 45.93 -10.69 14.70
CA LYS A 11 45.30 -11.88 14.08
C LYS A 11 43.82 -12.01 14.42
N LEU A 12 43.43 -11.73 15.67
CA LEU A 12 42.03 -11.79 16.11
C LEU A 12 41.15 -10.74 15.41
N ASN A 13 41.67 -9.51 15.23
CA ASN A 13 40.93 -8.44 14.55
C ASN A 13 40.84 -8.69 13.03
N SER A 14 41.91 -9.16 12.39
CA SER A 14 41.87 -9.54 10.97
C SER A 14 40.88 -10.68 10.71
N TYR A 15 40.79 -11.68 11.59
CA TYR A 15 39.83 -12.77 11.48
C TYR A 15 38.37 -12.29 11.62
N LYS A 16 38.10 -11.35 12.53
CA LYS A 16 36.77 -10.75 12.68
C LYS A 16 36.38 -9.93 11.45
N ILE A 17 37.31 -9.17 10.88
CA ILE A 17 37.08 -8.37 9.66
C ILE A 17 36.81 -9.28 8.45
N VAL A 18 37.60 -10.33 8.26
CA VAL A 18 37.39 -11.29 7.16
C VAL A 18 36.04 -12.00 7.30
N LYS A 19 35.67 -12.45 8.51
CA LYS A 19 34.34 -13.03 8.76
C LYS A 19 33.20 -12.06 8.47
N TYR A 20 33.36 -10.79 8.86
CA TYR A 20 32.37 -9.75 8.62
C TYR A 20 32.22 -9.48 7.11
N CYS A 21 33.34 -9.33 6.39
CA CYS A 21 33.34 -9.17 4.94
C CYS A 21 32.73 -10.38 4.22
N SER A 22 33.02 -11.62 4.65
CA SER A 22 32.42 -12.83 4.11
C SER A 22 30.91 -12.90 4.36
N PHE A 23 30.44 -12.51 5.55
CA PHE A 23 29.01 -12.47 5.87
C PHE A 23 28.26 -11.42 5.03
N VAL A 24 28.85 -10.23 4.87
CA VAL A 24 28.30 -9.18 4.00
C VAL A 24 28.29 -9.62 2.54
N LEU A 25 29.35 -10.29 2.05
CA LEU A 25 29.37 -10.82 0.69
C LEU A 25 28.29 -11.89 0.45
N VAL A 26 28.04 -12.76 1.41
CA VAL A 26 26.99 -13.80 1.32
C VAL A 26 25.61 -13.16 1.29
N ILE A 27 25.37 -12.09 2.07
CA ILE A 27 24.11 -11.34 2.03
C ILE A 27 23.93 -10.65 0.66
N LEU A 28 24.98 -9.98 0.16
CA LEU A 28 24.93 -9.31 -1.14
C LEU A 28 24.74 -10.30 -2.30
N LEU A 29 25.39 -11.47 -2.23
CA LEU A 29 25.22 -12.55 -3.20
C LEU A 29 23.81 -13.17 -3.11
N ALA A 30 23.25 -13.31 -1.90
CA ALA A 30 21.88 -13.78 -1.72
C ALA A 30 20.83 -12.78 -2.24
N ILE A 31 21.11 -11.48 -2.16
CA ILE A 31 20.27 -10.43 -2.76
C ILE A 31 20.40 -10.45 -4.29
N TYR A 32 21.61 -10.66 -4.82
CA TYR A 32 21.87 -10.70 -6.26
C TYR A 32 21.33 -11.97 -6.93
N LEU A 33 21.37 -13.10 -6.22
CA LEU A 33 20.82 -14.38 -6.65
C LEU A 33 19.37 -14.60 -6.20
N ALA A 34 18.78 -13.64 -5.49
CA ALA A 34 17.36 -13.71 -5.16
C ALA A 34 16.62 -13.79 -6.49
N PRO A 35 15.86 -14.88 -6.73
CA PRO A 35 15.05 -14.96 -7.93
C PRO A 35 14.08 -13.76 -7.92
N SER A 36 13.64 -13.33 -9.12
CA SER A 36 12.77 -12.14 -9.24
C SER A 36 11.65 -12.19 -8.21
N GLY A 37 11.20 -11.03 -7.71
CA GLY A 37 10.16 -10.97 -6.69
C GLY A 37 8.96 -11.87 -7.00
N ASP A 38 8.63 -12.01 -8.29
CA ASP A 38 7.59 -12.90 -8.81
C ASP A 38 7.81 -14.39 -8.50
N PHE A 39 9.04 -14.90 -8.57
CA PHE A 39 9.33 -16.31 -8.26
C PHE A 39 9.11 -16.62 -6.78
N MET A 40 9.56 -15.73 -5.89
CA MET A 40 9.34 -15.88 -4.45
C MET A 40 7.85 -15.76 -4.09
N ILE A 41 7.14 -14.80 -4.69
CA ILE A 41 5.69 -14.62 -4.50
C ILE A 41 4.91 -15.83 -4.99
N ASN A 42 5.26 -16.38 -6.16
CA ASN A 42 4.57 -17.55 -6.70
C ASN A 42 4.85 -18.82 -5.87
N GLY A 43 6.05 -18.96 -5.30
CA GLY A 43 6.34 -20.03 -4.34
C GLY A 43 5.49 -19.93 -3.06
N LEU A 44 5.31 -18.71 -2.52
CA LEU A 44 4.46 -18.44 -1.35
C LEU A 44 2.98 -18.77 -1.59
N LYS A 45 2.45 -18.50 -2.79
CA LYS A 45 1.07 -18.81 -3.17
C LYS A 45 0.75 -20.31 -3.13
N CYS A 46 1.75 -21.17 -3.27
CA CYS A 46 1.59 -22.62 -3.29
C CYS A 46 1.65 -23.27 -1.89
N LEU A 47 1.87 -22.50 -0.83
CA LEU A 47 1.99 -23.03 0.54
C LEU A 47 0.60 -23.37 1.14
N PRO A 48 0.49 -24.46 1.91
CA PRO A 48 -0.74 -24.77 2.66
C PRO A 48 -1.10 -23.63 3.63
N GLY A 49 -2.34 -23.16 3.59
CA GLY A 49 -2.80 -22.03 4.41
C GLY A 49 -2.67 -20.66 3.75
N TYR A 50 -2.14 -20.58 2.52
CA TYR A 50 -2.25 -19.37 1.72
C TYR A 50 -3.73 -19.07 1.44
N ASN A 51 -4.24 -17.98 2.02
CA ASN A 51 -5.57 -17.48 1.74
C ASN A 51 -5.47 -16.42 0.65
N HIS A 52 -6.11 -16.66 -0.50
CA HIS A 52 -6.09 -15.74 -1.62
C HIS A 52 -7.01 -14.55 -1.32
N ASP A 53 -6.45 -13.51 -0.72
CA ASP A 53 -7.15 -12.25 -0.55
C ASP A 53 -7.46 -11.63 -1.93
N LEU A 54 -8.75 -11.55 -2.26
CA LEU A 54 -9.24 -10.98 -3.51
C LEU A 54 -8.85 -9.51 -3.69
N ASP A 55 -8.60 -8.78 -2.60
CA ASP A 55 -8.17 -7.38 -2.67
C ASP A 55 -6.75 -7.23 -3.25
N THR A 56 -5.95 -8.30 -3.30
CA THR A 56 -4.62 -8.26 -3.91
C THR A 56 -4.66 -7.85 -5.38
N VAL A 57 -5.67 -8.33 -6.12
CA VAL A 57 -5.83 -8.08 -7.56
C VAL A 57 -6.81 -6.96 -7.89
N ARG A 58 -7.62 -6.53 -6.93
CA ARG A 58 -8.59 -5.44 -7.13
C ARG A 58 -7.92 -4.06 -7.24
N THR A 59 -8.50 -3.22 -8.08
CA THR A 59 -8.27 -1.78 -8.14
C THR A 59 -8.90 -1.08 -6.92
N SER A 60 -8.56 0.20 -6.70
CA SER A 60 -9.18 1.00 -5.65
C SER A 60 -10.70 1.11 -5.80
N VAL A 61 -11.19 1.26 -7.04
CA VAL A 61 -12.63 1.34 -7.35
C VAL A 61 -13.33 0.03 -6.96
N GLU A 62 -12.80 -1.11 -7.41
CA GLU A 62 -13.36 -2.42 -7.09
C GLU A 62 -13.34 -2.71 -5.59
N ILE A 63 -12.31 -2.26 -4.85
CA ILE A 63 -12.30 -2.40 -3.39
C ILE A 63 -13.43 -1.57 -2.78
N ILE A 64 -13.59 -0.30 -3.16
CA ILE A 64 -14.65 0.58 -2.64
C ILE A 64 -16.03 -0.06 -2.87
N GLU A 65 -16.29 -0.52 -4.08
CA GLU A 65 -17.56 -1.14 -4.47
C GLU A 65 -17.79 -2.48 -3.76
N SER A 66 -16.75 -3.31 -3.61
CA SER A 66 -16.84 -4.58 -2.89
C SER A 66 -17.17 -4.43 -1.40
N ARG A 67 -17.08 -3.22 -0.85
CA ARG A 67 -17.46 -2.90 0.54
C ARG A 67 -18.86 -2.28 0.64
N GLY A 68 -19.59 -2.13 -0.47
CA GLY A 68 -20.95 -1.58 -0.52
C GLY A 68 -21.03 -0.05 -0.67
N PHE A 69 -19.88 0.62 -0.83
CA PHE A 69 -19.83 2.04 -1.19
C PHE A 69 -19.96 2.23 -2.70
N GLN A 70 -20.32 3.43 -3.12
CA GLN A 70 -20.19 3.87 -4.51
C GLN A 70 -18.83 4.54 -4.70
N SER A 71 -18.26 4.43 -5.90
CA SER A 71 -17.01 5.12 -6.26
C SER A 71 -17.25 6.12 -7.38
N GLU A 72 -16.62 7.29 -7.29
CA GLU A 72 -16.48 8.21 -8.41
C GLU A 72 -15.00 8.33 -8.78
N THR A 73 -14.72 8.41 -10.08
CA THR A 73 -13.37 8.63 -10.61
C THR A 73 -13.32 9.98 -11.30
N HIS A 74 -12.38 10.81 -10.90
CA HIS A 74 -12.20 12.18 -11.39
C HIS A 74 -10.81 12.33 -12.01
N TYR A 75 -10.72 12.97 -13.16
CA TYR A 75 -9.46 13.23 -13.85
C TYR A 75 -9.09 14.70 -13.76
N ILE A 76 -7.89 14.98 -13.26
CA ILE A 76 -7.39 16.34 -13.04
C ILE A 76 -6.15 16.54 -13.91
N THR A 77 -6.22 17.47 -14.86
CA THR A 77 -5.08 17.85 -15.68
C THR A 77 -4.26 18.94 -14.97
N THR A 78 -3.00 18.64 -14.68
CA THR A 78 -2.07 19.64 -14.13
C THR A 78 -1.63 20.61 -15.21
N THR A 79 -1.09 21.78 -14.81
CA THR A 79 -0.64 22.82 -15.74
C THR A 79 0.46 22.36 -16.70
N ASP A 80 1.26 21.39 -16.27
CA ASP A 80 2.32 20.78 -17.06
C ASP A 80 1.85 19.55 -17.85
N GLY A 81 0.55 19.19 -17.79
CA GLY A 81 -0.07 18.22 -18.68
C GLY A 81 -0.23 16.80 -18.15
N TYR A 82 0.16 16.50 -16.90
CA TYR A 82 -0.13 15.21 -16.28
C TYR A 82 -1.62 15.08 -15.99
N ILE A 83 -2.17 13.88 -16.19
CA ILE A 83 -3.57 13.56 -15.89
C ILE A 83 -3.59 12.70 -14.63
N LEU A 84 -4.00 13.31 -13.52
CA LEU A 84 -4.10 12.67 -12.21
C LEU A 84 -5.48 12.05 -12.04
N THR A 85 -5.53 10.85 -11.47
CA THR A 85 -6.79 10.15 -11.19
C THR A 85 -7.11 10.23 -9.71
N PHE A 86 -8.21 10.89 -9.35
CA PHE A 86 -8.71 10.96 -7.99
C PHE A 86 -9.90 10.02 -7.84
N HIS A 87 -9.90 9.19 -6.81
CA HIS A 87 -11.06 8.38 -6.46
C HIS A 87 -11.82 9.03 -5.32
N ARG A 88 -13.14 9.01 -5.35
CA ARG A 88 -13.99 9.51 -4.26
C ARG A 88 -14.85 8.37 -3.74
N ILE A 89 -14.97 8.27 -2.42
CA ILE A 89 -15.84 7.29 -1.77
C ILE A 89 -17.18 7.94 -1.49
N VAL A 90 -18.25 7.29 -1.95
CA VAL A 90 -19.61 7.78 -1.81
C VAL A 90 -20.41 6.79 -0.95
N ASN A 91 -20.85 7.25 0.22
CA ASN A 91 -21.78 6.50 1.05
C ASN A 91 -23.22 6.65 0.52
N PRO A 92 -23.86 5.60 -0.03
CA PRO A 92 -25.18 5.71 -0.67
C PRO A 92 -26.34 5.98 0.32
N TYR A 93 -26.09 5.81 1.63
CA TYR A 93 -27.06 6.07 2.69
C TYR A 93 -27.09 7.54 3.11
N ILE A 94 -26.08 8.34 2.76
CA ILE A 94 -26.07 9.78 3.00
C ILE A 94 -26.69 10.50 1.78
N LYS A 95 -27.91 11.02 1.95
CA LYS A 95 -28.69 11.65 0.86
C LYS A 95 -28.26 13.07 0.57
N ASP A 96 -28.17 13.91 1.61
CA ASP A 96 -27.64 15.26 1.47
C ASP A 96 -26.12 15.23 1.70
N ARG A 97 -25.39 15.46 0.61
CA ARG A 97 -23.93 15.46 0.61
C ARG A 97 -23.35 16.88 0.57
N SER A 98 -24.20 17.91 0.50
CA SER A 98 -23.77 19.31 0.35
C SER A 98 -23.09 19.88 1.60
N THR A 99 -23.39 19.29 2.76
CA THR A 99 -22.85 19.72 4.06
C THR A 99 -21.64 18.91 4.52
N LEU A 100 -21.23 17.88 3.77
CA LEU A 100 -20.12 17.03 4.16
C LEU A 100 -18.81 17.79 4.05
N LYS A 101 -17.95 17.62 5.06
CA LYS A 101 -16.63 18.24 5.06
C LYS A 101 -15.69 17.41 4.18
N PRO A 102 -15.04 18.01 3.16
CA PRO A 102 -14.12 17.30 2.30
C PRO A 102 -12.83 16.95 3.06
N ILE A 103 -12.36 15.72 2.87
CA ILE A 103 -11.07 15.22 3.35
C ILE A 103 -10.32 14.63 2.17
N LEU A 104 -9.11 15.12 1.95
CA LEU A 104 -8.20 14.59 0.94
C LEU A 104 -7.15 13.68 1.60
N LEU A 105 -7.14 12.40 1.21
CA LEU A 105 -6.17 11.42 1.65
C LEU A 105 -5.08 11.26 0.59
N GLN A 106 -3.85 11.66 0.94
CA GLN A 106 -2.69 11.64 0.06
C GLN A 106 -1.74 10.51 0.48
N HIS A 107 -1.52 9.54 -0.41
CA HIS A 107 -0.59 8.43 -0.14
C HIS A 107 0.88 8.88 -0.10
N GLY A 108 1.74 8.06 0.50
CA GLY A 108 3.19 8.27 0.58
C GLY A 108 3.99 7.73 -0.62
N PHE A 109 5.30 7.59 -0.44
CA PHE A 109 6.25 7.11 -1.45
C PHE A 109 5.89 5.72 -1.98
N GLN A 110 5.99 5.52 -3.31
CA GLN A 110 5.71 4.25 -4.01
C GLN A 110 4.35 3.62 -3.68
N SER A 111 3.33 4.44 -3.45
CA SER A 111 1.99 3.98 -3.07
C SER A 111 0.91 4.53 -4.01
N SER A 112 -0.35 4.27 -3.67
CA SER A 112 -1.53 4.75 -4.39
C SER A 112 -2.70 4.94 -3.42
N SER A 113 -3.83 5.43 -3.92
CA SER A 113 -5.10 5.51 -3.17
C SER A 113 -5.48 4.22 -2.45
N LYS A 114 -5.02 3.07 -2.97
CA LYS A 114 -5.27 1.74 -2.40
C LYS A 114 -4.80 1.61 -0.95
N GLY A 115 -3.74 2.31 -0.56
CA GLY A 115 -3.18 2.25 0.81
C GLY A 115 -4.16 2.66 1.91
N TRP A 116 -5.17 3.48 1.59
CA TRP A 116 -6.20 3.92 2.55
C TRP A 116 -7.39 2.97 2.66
N LEU A 117 -7.45 1.95 1.79
CA LEU A 117 -8.57 1.02 1.64
C LEU A 117 -8.25 -0.38 2.19
N ILE A 118 -6.98 -0.80 2.11
CA ILE A 118 -6.56 -2.16 2.44
C ILE A 118 -6.55 -2.35 3.96
N ASN A 119 -7.45 -3.22 4.43
CA ASN A 119 -7.49 -3.86 5.75
C ASN A 119 -8.40 -5.10 5.62
N SER A 120 -9.00 -5.58 6.72
CA SER A 120 -9.96 -6.69 6.69
C SER A 120 -11.15 -6.43 5.74
N ALA A 121 -11.71 -7.51 5.18
CA ALA A 121 -12.83 -7.47 4.26
C ALA A 121 -14.16 -7.12 4.96
N GLY A 122 -14.30 -5.85 5.38
CA GLY A 122 -15.52 -5.32 5.96
C GLY A 122 -16.65 -5.13 4.96
N ALA A 123 -17.78 -4.63 5.43
CA ALA A 123 -18.89 -4.25 4.56
C ALA A 123 -19.71 -3.14 5.20
N LEU A 124 -20.37 -2.37 4.35
CA LEU A 124 -21.39 -1.40 4.72
C LEU A 124 -22.68 -2.15 5.05
N ASP A 125 -23.24 -1.91 6.25
CA ASP A 125 -24.53 -2.49 6.63
C ASP A 125 -25.72 -1.68 6.06
N SER A 126 -26.94 -2.14 6.35
CA SER A 126 -28.19 -1.49 5.92
C SER A 126 -28.43 -0.11 6.54
N ARG A 127 -27.59 0.31 7.49
CA ARG A 127 -27.62 1.63 8.13
C ARG A 127 -26.59 2.59 7.53
N GLY A 128 -25.75 2.11 6.62
CA GLY A 128 -24.64 2.88 6.07
C GLY A 128 -23.43 2.96 6.99
N VAL A 129 -23.27 2.00 7.90
CA VAL A 129 -22.13 1.91 8.83
C VAL A 129 -21.18 0.80 8.36
N TYR A 130 -19.92 1.17 8.13
CA TYR A 130 -18.87 0.20 7.80
C TYR A 130 -18.40 -0.54 9.06
N SER A 131 -18.35 -1.87 8.98
CA SER A 131 -17.76 -2.72 10.02
C SER A 131 -16.94 -3.85 9.42
N GLU A 132 -15.90 -4.27 10.14
CA GLU A 132 -15.05 -5.41 9.78
C GLU A 132 -15.51 -6.67 10.55
N PRO A 133 -15.34 -7.89 9.98
CA PRO A 133 -15.76 -9.13 10.63
C PRO A 133 -15.12 -9.30 12.01
N GLY A 134 -15.93 -9.61 13.03
CA GLY A 134 -15.46 -9.76 14.41
C GLY A 134 -15.14 -8.45 15.12
N ARG A 135 -15.50 -7.31 14.53
CA ARG A 135 -15.36 -5.95 15.10
C ARG A 135 -16.69 -5.20 15.07
N GLU A 136 -17.80 -5.91 15.19
CA GLU A 136 -19.13 -5.32 15.18
C GLU A 136 -19.27 -4.31 16.34
N GLY A 137 -19.73 -3.10 16.01
CA GLY A 137 -19.84 -2.01 16.99
C GLY A 137 -18.53 -1.31 17.35
N GLN A 138 -17.39 -1.69 16.75
CA GLN A 138 -16.12 -0.99 16.88
C GLN A 138 -15.81 -0.13 15.64
N VAL A 139 -14.89 0.82 15.81
CA VAL A 139 -14.33 1.58 14.68
C VAL A 139 -13.46 0.65 13.83
N GLY A 140 -13.74 0.58 12.53
CA GLY A 140 -12.94 -0.20 11.57
C GLY A 140 -11.50 0.33 11.41
N ASN A 141 -10.64 -0.42 10.74
CA ASN A 141 -9.23 -0.04 10.57
C ASN A 141 -8.98 0.68 9.23
N ALA A 142 -9.85 0.48 8.24
CA ALA A 142 -9.77 1.18 6.96
C ALA A 142 -10.20 2.65 7.09
N LEU A 143 -9.23 3.55 7.30
CA LEU A 143 -9.44 4.98 7.54
C LEU A 143 -10.43 5.63 6.57
N ALA A 144 -10.32 5.34 5.27
CA ALA A 144 -11.18 5.95 4.27
C ALA A 144 -12.66 5.54 4.43
N PHE A 145 -12.94 4.28 4.76
CA PHE A 145 -14.30 3.80 5.01
C PHE A 145 -14.86 4.30 6.34
N VAL A 146 -14.00 4.43 7.37
CA VAL A 146 -14.39 5.03 8.65
C VAL A 146 -14.81 6.48 8.43
N LEU A 147 -14.01 7.28 7.72
CA LEU A 147 -14.34 8.67 7.43
C LEU A 147 -15.65 8.79 6.62
N ALA A 148 -15.83 7.98 5.59
CA ALA A 148 -17.05 7.98 4.78
C ALA A 148 -18.30 7.56 5.59
N THR A 149 -18.13 6.65 6.57
CA THR A 149 -19.19 6.26 7.52
C THR A 149 -19.57 7.42 8.46
N HIS A 150 -18.59 8.23 8.86
CA HIS A 150 -18.79 9.34 9.80
C HIS A 150 -19.17 10.67 9.11
N GLY A 151 -19.63 10.62 7.86
CA GLY A 151 -20.18 11.80 7.17
C GLY A 151 -19.12 12.79 6.66
N TYR A 152 -17.93 12.31 6.33
CA TYR A 152 -16.95 13.08 5.57
C TYR A 152 -17.09 12.81 4.07
N ASP A 153 -16.77 13.81 3.27
CA ASP A 153 -16.62 13.65 1.82
C ASP A 153 -15.17 13.25 1.51
N VAL A 154 -14.95 11.96 1.24
CA VAL A 154 -13.60 11.37 1.21
C VAL A 154 -13.07 11.27 -0.21
N TRP A 155 -11.96 11.96 -0.45
CA TRP A 155 -11.21 11.97 -1.70
C TRP A 155 -9.86 11.28 -1.52
N LEU A 156 -9.49 10.44 -2.46
CA LEU A 156 -8.24 9.67 -2.50
C LEU A 156 -7.41 10.17 -3.67
N ALA A 157 -6.38 10.95 -3.36
CA ALA A 157 -5.48 11.49 -4.38
C ALA A 157 -4.50 10.41 -4.86
N ASN A 158 -4.20 10.45 -6.15
CA ASN A 158 -3.05 9.74 -6.72
C ASN A 158 -2.04 10.73 -7.28
N MET A 159 -0.77 10.49 -6.98
CA MET A 159 0.33 11.27 -7.55
C MET A 159 0.70 10.78 -8.94
N ARG A 160 1.17 11.70 -9.77
CA ARG A 160 1.78 11.41 -11.08
C ARG A 160 2.78 10.26 -10.99
N GLY A 161 2.78 9.38 -11.98
CA GLY A 161 3.70 8.25 -12.06
C GLY A 161 3.28 7.01 -11.28
N ASN A 162 2.24 7.07 -10.44
CA ASN A 162 1.67 5.86 -9.83
C ASN A 162 0.73 5.13 -10.80
N VAL A 163 0.33 3.89 -10.45
CA VAL A 163 -0.50 3.01 -11.29
C VAL A 163 -1.79 3.64 -11.85
N TYR A 164 -2.35 4.66 -11.18
CA TYR A 164 -3.58 5.32 -11.63
C TYR A 164 -3.33 6.63 -12.40
N SER A 165 -2.12 7.20 -12.35
CA SER A 165 -1.82 8.55 -12.87
C SER A 165 -0.57 8.56 -13.75
N LEU A 166 -0.53 7.68 -14.75
CA LEU A 166 0.55 7.56 -15.74
C LEU A 166 0.32 8.41 -17.00
N ASN A 167 -0.90 8.91 -17.20
CA ASN A 167 -1.28 9.59 -18.43
C ASN A 167 -0.79 11.04 -18.48
N HIS A 168 -0.50 11.52 -19.69
CA HIS A 168 -0.15 12.90 -19.98
C HIS A 168 -0.84 13.35 -21.28
N THR A 169 -1.08 14.66 -21.42
CA THR A 169 -1.71 15.23 -22.63
C THR A 169 -0.87 15.15 -23.90
N VAL A 170 0.43 14.80 -23.79
CA VAL A 170 1.40 14.84 -24.89
C VAL A 170 2.27 13.59 -24.87
N PHE A 171 2.78 13.22 -23.70
CA PHE A 171 3.67 12.08 -23.55
C PHE A 171 2.90 10.78 -23.26
N THR A 172 3.44 9.67 -23.71
CA THR A 172 2.97 8.32 -23.37
C THR A 172 3.93 7.70 -22.35
N SER A 173 3.41 6.88 -21.45
CA SER A 173 4.25 6.00 -20.62
C SER A 173 4.71 4.82 -21.48
N ASP A 174 6.02 4.56 -21.50
CA ASP A 174 6.64 3.40 -22.20
C ASP A 174 6.21 2.05 -21.61
#